data_AF-A0A7C3SZ25-F1
#
_entry.id   AF-A0A7C3SZ25-F1
#
_cell.length_a   1.000
_cell.length_b   1.000
_cell.length_c   1.000
_cell.angle_alpha   90.00
_cell.angle_beta   90.00
_cell.angle_gamma   90.00
#
_symmetry.space_group_name_H-M   'P 1'
#
loop_
_entity.id
_entity.type
_entity.pdbx_description
1 polymer ?
#
loop_
_entity_poly.entity_id
_entity_poly.type
_entity_poly.pdbx_seq_one_letter_code
_entity_poly.pdbx_strand_id
1 'polypeptide(L)'
;RSSVVQLITDEKSAVGARLQRNAEMGILRGEGGGRVHLELLNLEADVRTGDVVITSGMGGTCPAGIPIGTVTEIGEKQADLSVGIVIQPRANMTRLDKVMVVVSPRPTSAPGMAKGGSGI
;
A
#
# COMPACT_ATOMS: atom_id res chain seq x y z
N ARG A 1 1.81 -23.66 -17.16
CA ARG A 1 0.99 -22.60 -16.53
C ARG A 1 1.94 -21.52 -16.05
N SER A 2 1.66 -20.26 -16.35
CA SER A 2 2.45 -19.10 -15.94
C SER A 2 1.51 -17.99 -15.46
N SER A 3 2.06 -17.02 -14.75
CA SER A 3 1.35 -15.83 -14.29
C SER A 3 2.22 -14.61 -14.57
N VAL A 4 1.56 -13.47 -14.77
CA VAL A 4 2.23 -12.16 -14.90
C VAL A 4 1.87 -11.35 -13.65
N VAL A 5 2.86 -10.72 -13.04
CA VAL A 5 2.70 -9.87 -11.86
C VAL A 5 3.23 -8.48 -12.17
N GLN A 6 2.58 -7.46 -11.61
CA GLN A 6 3.01 -6.07 -11.72
C GLN A 6 3.87 -5.70 -10.51
N LEU A 7 5.00 -5.05 -10.75
CA LEU A 7 5.89 -4.60 -9.68
C LEU A 7 5.33 -3.36 -8.98
N ILE A 8 5.69 -3.15 -7.72
CA ILE A 8 5.33 -1.93 -6.99
C ILE A 8 6.03 -0.68 -7.54
N THR A 9 7.15 -0.85 -8.24
CA THR A 9 7.94 0.22 -8.87
C THR A 9 7.45 0.59 -10.27
N ASP A 10 6.47 -0.14 -10.81
CA ASP A 10 5.87 0.16 -12.12
C ASP A 10 4.99 1.42 -12.00
N GLU A 11 5.04 2.32 -12.98
CA GLU A 11 4.28 3.59 -13.00
C GLU A 11 2.77 3.39 -12.91
N LYS A 12 2.26 2.23 -13.33
CA LYS A 12 0.84 1.87 -13.25
C LYS A 12 0.47 1.25 -11.91
N SER A 13 1.42 1.09 -11.00
CA SER A 13 1.22 0.43 -9.71
C SER A 13 0.70 1.40 -8.67
N ALA A 14 -0.34 0.97 -7.95
CA ALA A 14 -0.90 1.67 -6.82
C ALA A 14 -1.29 0.65 -5.74
N VAL A 15 -0.69 0.76 -4.56
CA VAL A 15 -0.91 -0.18 -3.45
C VAL A 15 -1.25 0.60 -2.19
N GLY A 16 -2.33 0.23 -1.51
CA GLY A 16 -2.65 0.76 -0.20
C GLY A 16 -1.52 0.45 0.78
N ALA A 17 -0.97 1.49 1.41
CA ALA A 17 0.16 1.39 2.31
C ALA A 17 -0.07 2.20 3.59
N ARG A 18 0.72 1.89 4.61
CA ARG A 18 0.71 2.63 5.87
C ARG A 18 2.08 2.66 6.54
N LEU A 19 2.31 3.68 7.35
CA LEU A 19 3.43 3.71 8.28
C LEU A 19 3.20 2.68 9.39
N GLN A 20 4.19 1.84 9.65
CA GLN A 20 4.10 0.84 10.71
C GLN A 20 4.02 1.47 12.11
N ARG A 21 4.62 2.65 12.31
CA ARG A 21 4.77 3.29 13.63
C ARG A 21 3.46 3.85 14.18
N ASN A 22 2.70 4.57 13.34
CA ASN A 22 1.52 5.33 13.75
C ASN A 22 0.29 5.04 12.88
N ALA A 23 0.38 4.07 11.97
CA ALA A 23 -0.71 3.64 11.10
C ALA A 23 -1.25 4.72 10.14
N GLU A 24 -0.50 5.82 9.93
CA GLU A 24 -0.82 6.81 8.89
C GLU A 24 -0.90 6.12 7.53
N MET A 25 -2.01 6.36 6.82
CA MET A 25 -2.37 5.66 5.59
C MET A 25 -2.04 6.52 4.37
N GLY A 26 -1.68 5.86 3.27
CA GLY A 26 -1.49 6.51 1.98
C GLY A 26 -1.57 5.51 0.83
N ILE A 27 -1.28 5.99 -0.37
CA ILE A 27 -1.15 5.17 -1.57
C ILE A 27 0.32 5.16 -1.99
N LEU A 28 0.91 3.97 -2.07
CA LEU A 28 2.22 3.78 -2.66
C LEU A 28 2.06 3.74 -4.18
N ARG A 29 2.78 4.60 -4.89
CA ARG A 29 2.88 4.58 -6.36
C ARG A 29 4.28 4.23 -6.81
N GLY A 30 4.37 3.55 -7.95
CA GLY A 30 5.63 3.40 -8.66
C GLY A 30 5.89 4.61 -9.55
N GLU A 31 7.17 4.94 -9.73
CA GLU A 31 7.64 6.01 -10.63
C GLU A 31 8.46 5.48 -11.81
N GLY A 32 8.54 4.16 -11.97
CA GLY A 32 9.52 3.56 -12.87
C GLY A 32 10.94 3.65 -12.31
N GLY A 33 11.89 2.99 -12.99
CA GLY A 33 13.32 3.05 -12.63
C GLY A 33 13.66 2.49 -11.23
N GLY A 34 12.76 1.72 -10.60
CA GLY A 34 12.97 1.12 -9.28
C GLY A 34 12.57 2.02 -8.10
N ARG A 35 11.97 3.19 -8.36
CA ARG A 35 11.54 4.14 -7.32
C ARG A 35 10.05 4.01 -7.01
N VAL A 36 9.70 4.36 -5.78
CA VAL A 36 8.33 4.44 -5.28
C VAL A 36 8.18 5.63 -4.36
N HIS A 37 7.00 6.22 -4.37
CA HIS A 37 6.61 7.28 -3.44
C HIS A 37 5.29 6.94 -2.76
N LEU A 38 5.10 7.47 -1.55
CA LEU A 38 3.85 7.42 -0.82
C LEU A 38 3.21 8.81 -0.86
N GLU A 39 1.93 8.83 -1.24
CA GLU A 39 1.12 10.04 -1.39
C GLU A 39 -0.22 9.90 -0.65
N LEU A 40 -0.99 10.99 -0.61
CA LEU A 40 -2.32 11.07 0.00
C LEU A 40 -2.34 10.76 1.50
N LEU A 41 -1.25 11.10 2.21
CA LEU A 41 -1.26 11.10 3.67
C LEU A 41 -2.02 12.31 4.21
N ASN A 42 -2.46 12.20 5.46
CA ASN A 42 -3.00 13.35 6.18
C ASN A 42 -1.95 14.47 6.24
N LEU A 43 -2.41 15.72 6.12
CA LEU A 43 -1.57 16.92 6.17
C LEU A 43 -0.82 17.06 7.50
N GLU A 44 -1.38 16.48 8.55
CA GLU A 44 -0.84 16.47 9.92
C GLU A 44 -0.10 15.16 10.25
N ALA A 45 0.09 14.28 9.26
CA ALA A 45 0.73 12.99 9.46
C ALA A 45 2.17 13.17 9.97
N ASP A 46 2.48 12.57 11.12
CA ASP A 46 3.85 12.51 11.66
C ASP A 46 4.65 11.45 10.89
N VAL A 47 5.37 11.89 9.86
CA VAL A 47 6.25 11.05 9.03
C VAL A 47 7.70 11.35 9.40
N ARG A 48 8.53 10.31 9.54
CA ARG A 48 9.98 10.48 9.77
C ARG A 48 10.80 9.61 8.84
N THR A 49 11.97 10.11 8.44
CA THR A 49 12.99 9.28 7.79
C THR A 49 13.32 8.07 8.67
N GLY A 50 13.42 6.90 8.06
CA GLY A 50 13.59 5.63 8.77
C GLY A 50 12.28 4.92 9.12
N ASP A 51 11.11 5.54 8.93
CA ASP A 51 9.84 4.84 9.14
C ASP A 51 9.66 3.68 8.17
N VAL A 52 9.16 2.56 8.71
CA VAL A 52 8.86 1.37 7.93
C VAL A 52 7.47 1.51 7.31
N VAL A 53 7.39 1.25 6.01
CA VAL A 53 6.13 1.26 5.26
C VAL A 53 5.72 -0.18 4.98
N ILE A 54 4.44 -0.48 5.25
CA ILE A 54 3.84 -1.81 5.08
C ILE A 54 2.55 -1.71 4.27
N THR A 55 2.12 -2.81 3.63
CA THR A 55 0.81 -2.86 2.96
C THR A 55 -0.30 -2.65 3.98
N SER A 56 -1.32 -1.88 3.61
CA SER A 56 -2.43 -1.57 4.51
C SER A 56 -3.63 -2.49 4.36
N GLY A 57 -3.74 -3.22 3.23
CA GLY A 57 -4.92 -4.00 2.87
C GLY A 57 -6.03 -3.18 2.20
N MET A 58 -5.87 -1.86 2.09
CA MET A 58 -6.83 -1.00 1.41
C MET A 58 -6.96 -1.40 -0.07
N GLY A 59 -8.19 -1.41 -0.58
CA GLY A 59 -8.50 -1.82 -1.96
C GLY A 59 -8.57 -3.33 -2.18
N GLY A 60 -8.20 -4.16 -1.18
CA GLY A 60 -8.36 -5.61 -1.21
C GLY A 60 -7.43 -6.36 -2.18
N THR A 61 -6.46 -5.67 -2.80
CA THR A 61 -5.52 -6.24 -3.77
C THR A 61 -4.35 -6.97 -3.11
N CYS A 62 -3.98 -6.59 -1.89
CA CYS A 62 -2.91 -7.22 -1.12
C CYS A 62 -3.35 -7.42 0.35
N PRO A 63 -2.90 -8.49 1.03
CA PRO A 63 -3.03 -8.58 2.48
C PRO A 63 -2.33 -7.42 3.18
N ALA A 64 -2.82 -7.01 4.34
CA ALA A 64 -2.17 -6.01 5.18
C ALA A 64 -0.94 -6.59 5.89
N GLY A 65 0.05 -5.75 6.20
CA GLY A 65 1.19 -6.09 7.05
C GLY A 65 2.44 -6.60 6.32
N ILE A 66 2.47 -6.57 4.99
CA ILE A 66 3.65 -6.98 4.22
C ILE A 66 4.64 -5.82 4.14
N PRO A 67 5.91 -5.98 4.56
CA PRO A 67 6.92 -4.93 4.46
C PRO A 67 7.20 -4.51 3.02
N ILE A 68 7.17 -3.19 2.78
CA ILE A 68 7.48 -2.58 1.48
C ILE A 68 8.90 -2.03 1.50
N GLY A 69 9.17 -1.12 2.43
CA GLY A 69 10.33 -0.23 2.34
C GLY A 69 10.53 0.62 3.58
N THR A 70 11.44 1.59 3.45
CA THR A 70 11.75 2.56 4.49
C THR A 70 11.76 3.97 3.91
N VAL A 71 11.19 4.92 4.64
CA VAL A 71 11.19 6.34 4.24
C VAL A 71 12.61 6.87 4.20
N THR A 72 13.01 7.44 3.06
CA THR A 72 14.33 8.06 2.87
C THR A 72 14.26 9.57 2.79
N GLU A 73 13.16 10.11 2.25
CA GLU A 73 12.99 11.55 2.07
C GLU A 73 11.51 11.92 2.25
N ILE A 74 11.28 13.10 2.83
CA ILE A 74 9.96 13.68 3.01
C ILE A 74 9.96 14.96 2.17
N GLY A 75 9.24 14.93 1.06
CA GLY A 75 9.14 16.05 0.14
C GLY A 75 8.29 17.19 0.70
N GLU A 76 8.36 18.33 0.03
CA GLU A 76 7.53 19.48 0.37
C GLU A 76 6.07 19.26 -0.02
N LYS A 77 5.19 20.02 0.64
CA LYS A 77 3.75 20.01 0.45
C LYS A 77 3.43 20.45 -0.99
N GLN A 78 2.90 19.56 -1.81
CA GLN A 78 2.55 19.87 -3.19
C GLN A 78 1.23 20.65 -3.26
N ALA A 79 1.00 21.31 -4.40
CA ALA A 79 -0.18 22.14 -4.64
C ALA A 79 -1.51 21.35 -4.60
N ASP A 80 -1.45 20.03 -4.75
CA ASP A 80 -2.59 19.11 -4.63
C ASP A 80 -2.88 18.66 -3.18
N LEU A 81 -2.23 19.30 -2.19
CA LEU A 81 -2.33 18.99 -0.76
C LEU A 81 -1.76 17.62 -0.37
N SER A 82 -0.95 16.99 -1.22
CA SER A 82 -0.22 15.77 -0.87
C SER A 82 1.22 16.07 -0.41
N VAL A 83 1.75 15.23 0.46
CA VAL A 83 3.17 15.18 0.79
C VAL A 83 3.74 13.96 0.07
N GLY A 84 4.67 14.19 -0.85
CA GLY A 84 5.37 13.10 -1.54
C GLY A 84 6.48 12.54 -0.65
N ILE A 85 6.39 11.27 -0.26
CA ILE A 85 7.39 10.62 0.60
C ILE A 85 8.14 9.57 -0.21
N VAL A 86 9.45 9.72 -0.35
CA VAL A 86 10.28 8.77 -1.08
C VAL A 86 10.58 7.57 -0.19
N ILE A 87 10.38 6.37 -0.74
CA ILE A 87 10.61 5.12 -0.02
C ILE A 87 11.64 4.30 -0.79
N GLN A 88 12.63 3.79 -0.05
CA GLN A 88 13.54 2.76 -0.55
C GLN A 88 12.89 1.38 -0.38
N PRO A 89 12.56 0.66 -1.46
CA PRO A 89 12.08 -0.72 -1.35
C PRO A 89 13.12 -1.63 -0.68
N ARG A 90 12.66 -2.56 0.16
CA ARG A 90 13.55 -3.55 0.80
C ARG A 90 14.02 -4.64 -0.16
N ALA A 91 13.17 -5.03 -1.11
CA ALA A 91 13.53 -6.02 -2.11
C ALA A 91 14.19 -5.34 -3.32
N ASN A 92 15.24 -5.97 -3.85
CA ASN A 92 15.85 -5.54 -5.10
C ASN A 92 14.97 -6.01 -6.28
N MET A 93 14.16 -5.09 -6.80
CA MET A 93 13.21 -5.39 -7.89
C MET A 93 13.87 -5.65 -9.25
N THR A 94 15.18 -5.42 -9.40
CA THR A 94 15.91 -5.70 -10.65
C THR A 94 16.40 -7.16 -10.75
N ARG A 95 16.35 -7.91 -9.65
CA ARG A 95 16.87 -9.29 -9.60
C ARG A 95 16.01 -10.16 -8.70
N LEU A 96 15.01 -10.81 -9.30
CA LEU A 96 14.03 -11.67 -8.62
C LEU A 96 14.17 -13.11 -9.12
N ASP A 97 14.60 -14.03 -8.24
CA ASP A 97 14.76 -15.45 -8.58
C ASP A 97 13.57 -16.31 -8.12
N LYS A 98 12.97 -15.93 -6.98
CA LYS A 98 11.82 -16.63 -6.37
C LYS A 98 10.81 -15.61 -5.89
N VAL A 99 9.53 -15.89 -6.13
CA VAL A 99 8.41 -15.06 -5.69
C VAL A 99 7.36 -15.92 -5.00
N MET A 100 6.63 -15.31 -4.07
CA MET A 100 5.50 -15.94 -3.38
C MET A 100 4.23 -15.15 -3.68
N VAL A 101 3.20 -15.83 -4.17
CA VAL A 101 1.88 -15.24 -4.37
C VAL A 101 1.06 -15.48 -3.11
N VAL A 102 0.73 -14.41 -2.40
CA VAL A 102 -0.10 -14.47 -1.20
C VAL A 102 -1.53 -14.13 -1.58
N VAL A 103 -2.45 -15.07 -1.36
CA VAL A 103 -3.88 -14.89 -1.58
C VAL A 103 -4.58 -14.70 -0.25
N SER A 104 -5.19 -13.52 -0.06
CA SER A 104 -6.12 -13.31 1.04
C SER A 104 -7.44 -14.01 0.71
N PRO A 105 -8.11 -14.67 1.69
CA PRO A 105 -9.51 -15.02 1.54
C PRO A 105 -10.27 -13.73 1.24
N ARG A 106 -11.16 -13.76 0.24
CA ARG A 106 -12.09 -12.64 0.00
C ARG A 106 -12.79 -12.37 1.33
N PRO A 107 -12.88 -11.12 1.82
CA PRO A 107 -13.70 -10.85 2.99
C PRO A 107 -15.10 -11.35 2.66
N THR A 108 -15.53 -12.41 3.35
CA THR A 108 -16.90 -12.91 3.24
C THR A 108 -17.78 -11.73 3.63
N SER A 109 -18.52 -11.18 2.67
CA SER A 109 -19.67 -10.34 3.00
C SER A 109 -20.53 -11.17 3.95
N ALA A 110 -20.69 -10.70 5.19
CA ALA A 110 -21.37 -11.45 6.24
C ALA A 110 -22.69 -12.06 5.70
N PRO A 111 -22.97 -13.36 5.95
CA PRO A 111 -24.25 -13.93 5.60
C PRO A 111 -25.33 -13.30 6.49
N GLY A 112 -26.28 -12.58 5.87
CA GLY A 112 -27.61 -12.33 6.43
C GLY A 112 -27.75 -11.18 7.44
N MET A 113 -28.10 -9.98 6.94
CA MET A 113 -29.17 -9.24 7.62
C MET A 113 -30.48 -9.92 7.22
N ALA A 114 -31.01 -10.71 8.14
CA ALA A 114 -32.30 -11.38 8.02
C ALA A 114 -33.40 -10.35 7.72
N LYS A 115 -34.27 -10.67 6.75
CA LYS A 115 -35.60 -10.09 6.67
C LYS A 115 -36.35 -10.46 7.95
N GLY A 116 -36.45 -9.54 8.90
CA GLY A 116 -37.44 -9.60 9.96
C GLY A 116 -38.76 -9.05 9.42
N GLY A 117 -39.74 -9.92 9.23
CA GLY A 117 -41.13 -9.50 9.02
C GLY A 117 -41.71 -8.92 10.31
N SER A 118 -42.61 -7.95 10.17
CA SER A 118 -43.68 -7.74 11.15
C SER A 118 -44.93 -7.49 10.35
N GLY A 119 -45.86 -8.44 10.44
CA GLY A 119 -47.23 -8.22 10.02
C GLY A 119 -47.89 -7.17 10.91
N ILE A 120 -48.76 -6.39 10.28
CA ILE A 120 -50.07 -5.96 10.77
C ILE A 120 -50.95 -5.82 9.54
#